data_AF-A0A1E7FUK7-F1
#
_entry.id   AF-A0A1E7FUK7-F1
#
_cell.length_a   1.000
_cell.length_b   1.000
_cell.length_c   1.000
_cell.angle_alpha   90.00
_cell.angle_beta   90.00
_cell.angle_gamma   90.00
#
_symmetry.space_group_name_H-M   'P 1'
#
loop_
_entity.id
_entity.type
_entity.pdbx_description
1 polymer ?
#
loop_
_entity_poly.entity_id
_entity_poly.type
_entity_poly.pdbx_seq_one_letter_code
_entity_poly.pdbx_strand_id
1 'polypeptide(L)'
;MTAIFSSSSSSSSSLFSWRKLLAISHAVLGLLSIWYCKLVYWNAAEACYVMPCYEGPGLQELWKVNKGVTFTGESSGVFAIFHAALAHFAIGIFTGCTFCASLLSLNMVYVWSAETNLLLNLSKLNPNGNVFEESGRHMIVNHSLTGKLYTLSYISSFMCFFQLLVMIQLLMARKEFTRYYRLLVSGGGGGEELSQNSEAIPLRSVLYIDEPTGASSSSSPSAFTTASHYNSSSNNNANTLMV
;
A
#
# COMPACT_ATOMS: atom_id res chain seq x y z
N MET A 1 -35.64 32.59 33.05
CA MET A 1 -34.92 31.36 33.44
C MET A 1 -34.04 30.95 32.27
N THR A 2 -32.77 31.33 32.31
CA THR A 2 -31.80 31.13 31.23
C THR A 2 -30.86 30.02 31.69
N ALA A 3 -31.04 28.81 31.17
CA ALA A 3 -30.17 27.68 31.48
C ALA A 3 -28.88 27.82 30.67
N ILE A 4 -27.82 28.28 31.34
CA ILE A 4 -26.45 28.26 30.84
C ILE A 4 -25.96 26.81 30.93
N PHE A 5 -25.94 26.10 29.81
CA PHE A 5 -25.31 24.77 29.71
C PHE A 5 -23.79 24.94 29.61
N SER A 6 -23.12 24.81 30.76
CA SER A 6 -21.66 24.70 30.85
C SER A 6 -21.22 23.31 30.41
N SER A 7 -20.91 23.11 29.12
CA SER A 7 -20.33 21.89 28.57
C SER A 7 -18.87 22.12 28.17
N SER A 8 -18.01 22.33 29.17
CA SER A 8 -16.59 22.62 28.97
C SER A 8 -15.75 21.84 29.98
N SER A 9 -15.37 20.59 29.65
CA SER A 9 -14.20 19.92 30.29
C SER A 9 -13.84 18.50 29.77
N SER A 10 -14.43 17.96 28.70
CA SER A 10 -14.15 16.57 28.26
C SER A 10 -13.51 16.42 26.87
N SER A 11 -13.08 17.49 26.20
CA SER A 11 -12.59 17.42 24.81
C SER A 11 -11.09 17.11 24.65
N SER A 12 -10.27 17.32 25.69
CA SER A 12 -8.80 17.14 25.59
C SER A 12 -8.36 15.67 25.67
N SER A 13 -9.11 14.81 26.36
CA SER A 13 -8.77 13.38 26.50
C SER A 13 -9.01 12.57 25.22
N SER A 14 -9.99 12.95 24.39
CA SER A 14 -10.37 12.21 23.18
C SER A 14 -9.37 12.39 22.02
N LEU A 15 -8.81 13.60 21.86
CA LEU A 15 -7.83 13.88 20.80
C LEU A 15 -6.49 13.17 21.03
N PHE A 16 -6.06 13.05 22.28
CA PHE A 16 -4.84 12.29 22.60
C PHE A 16 -5.04 10.78 22.38
N SER A 17 -6.25 10.28 22.60
CA SER A 17 -6.62 8.89 22.37
C SER A 17 -6.60 8.52 20.87
N TRP A 18 -7.13 9.38 19.99
CA TRP A 18 -7.20 9.08 18.55
C TRP A 18 -5.82 8.94 17.90
N ARG A 19 -4.86 9.81 18.24
CA ARG A 19 -3.50 9.76 17.69
C ARG A 19 -2.78 8.48 18.07
N LYS A 20 -2.99 8.01 19.31
CA LYS A 20 -2.46 6.73 19.76
C LYS A 20 -3.07 5.57 19.00
N LEU A 21 -4.39 5.57 18.81
CA LEU A 21 -5.09 4.55 18.03
C LEU A 21 -4.59 4.51 16.58
N LEU A 22 -4.36 5.68 15.98
CA LEU A 22 -3.78 5.82 14.64
C LEU A 22 -2.36 5.27 14.59
N ALA A 23 -1.50 5.61 15.55
CA ALA A 23 -0.13 5.09 15.59
C ALA A 23 -0.12 3.56 15.74
N ILE A 24 -0.99 3.01 16.59
CA ILE A 24 -1.14 1.56 16.78
C ILE A 24 -1.62 0.89 15.50
N SER A 25 -2.64 1.43 14.82
CA SER A 25 -3.16 0.86 13.57
C SER A 25 -2.11 0.84 12.47
N HIS A 26 -1.28 1.89 12.35
CA HIS A 26 -0.15 1.92 11.41
C HIS A 26 0.95 0.94 11.77
N ALA A 27 1.31 0.81 13.05
CA ALA A 27 2.31 -0.16 13.49
C ALA A 27 1.86 -1.59 13.18
N VAL A 28 0.60 -1.93 13.45
CA VAL A 28 0.01 -3.23 13.10
C VAL A 28 0.02 -3.46 11.59
N LEU A 29 -0.39 -2.46 10.81
CA LEU A 29 -0.38 -2.53 9.36
C LEU A 29 1.03 -2.73 8.79
N GLY A 30 2.03 -2.03 9.34
CA GLY A 30 3.43 -2.19 8.95
C GLY A 30 3.96 -3.60 9.23
N LEU A 31 3.67 -4.14 10.42
CA LEU A 31 4.05 -5.51 10.79
C LEU A 31 3.36 -6.56 9.90
N LEU A 32 2.05 -6.40 9.66
CA LEU A 32 1.30 -7.27 8.75
C LEU A 32 1.87 -7.23 7.33
N SER A 33 2.28 -6.04 6.85
CA SER A 33 2.84 -5.87 5.52
C SER A 33 4.20 -6.58 5.37
N ILE A 34 5.09 -6.43 6.35
CA ILE A 34 6.39 -7.14 6.36
C ILE A 34 6.17 -8.66 6.41
N TRP A 35 5.25 -9.11 7.26
CA TRP A 35 4.92 -10.53 7.38
C TRP A 35 4.32 -11.07 6.08
N TYR A 36 3.43 -10.32 5.44
CA TYR A 36 2.83 -10.65 4.16
C TYR A 36 3.88 -10.77 3.05
N CYS A 37 4.79 -9.80 2.90
CA CYS A 37 5.89 -9.88 1.91
C CYS A 37 6.73 -11.15 2.11
N LYS A 38 7.07 -11.46 3.37
CA LYS A 38 7.78 -12.71 3.70
C LYS A 38 6.96 -13.92 3.25
N LEU A 39 5.67 -13.98 3.57
CA LEU A 39 4.85 -15.13 3.19
C LEU A 39 4.71 -15.29 1.68
N VAL A 40 4.56 -14.19 0.91
CA VAL A 40 4.49 -14.24 -0.55
C VAL A 40 5.79 -14.79 -1.13
N TYR A 41 6.94 -14.22 -0.72
CA TYR A 41 8.25 -14.66 -1.20
C TYR A 41 8.52 -16.14 -0.92
N TRP A 42 8.29 -16.59 0.32
CA TRP A 42 8.62 -17.97 0.73
C TRP A 42 7.61 -19.02 0.28
N ASN A 43 6.34 -18.65 0.08
CA ASN A 43 5.29 -19.63 -0.23
C ASN A 43 4.83 -19.64 -1.68
N ALA A 44 5.04 -18.56 -2.43
CA ALA A 44 4.46 -18.42 -3.77
C ALA A 44 5.51 -18.20 -4.88
N ALA A 45 6.64 -17.52 -4.63
CA ALA A 45 7.61 -17.15 -5.68
C ALA A 45 8.11 -18.34 -6.51
N GLU A 46 8.22 -19.52 -5.87
CA GLU A 46 8.78 -20.73 -6.48
C GLU A 46 7.85 -21.95 -6.34
N ALA A 47 6.56 -21.74 -6.03
CA ALA A 47 5.63 -22.83 -5.80
C ALA A 47 4.95 -23.32 -7.08
N CYS A 48 4.87 -24.64 -7.22
CA CYS A 48 4.18 -25.29 -8.34
C CYS A 48 2.86 -25.92 -7.88
N TYR A 49 1.84 -25.83 -8.74
CA TYR A 49 0.53 -26.43 -8.49
C TYR A 49 0.56 -27.96 -8.55
N VAL A 50 1.50 -28.51 -9.32
CA VAL A 50 1.69 -29.95 -9.53
C VAL A 50 3.15 -30.37 -9.32
N MET A 51 3.35 -31.62 -8.90
CA MET A 51 4.66 -32.24 -8.68
C MET A 51 4.80 -33.53 -9.52
N PRO A 52 5.93 -33.75 -10.21
CA PRO A 52 7.08 -32.84 -10.35
C PRO A 52 6.70 -31.59 -11.16
N CYS A 53 7.32 -30.46 -10.81
CA CYS A 53 7.15 -29.21 -11.54
C CYS A 53 7.94 -29.33 -12.85
N TYR A 54 7.31 -29.74 -13.95
CA TYR A 54 8.08 -30.05 -15.15
C TYR A 54 8.43 -28.80 -15.95
N GLU A 55 9.73 -28.66 -16.15
CA GLU A 55 10.41 -27.54 -16.77
C GLU A 55 10.70 -27.82 -18.26
N GLY A 56 9.65 -27.90 -19.08
CA GLY A 56 9.81 -27.70 -20.52
C GLY A 56 9.89 -26.20 -20.84
N PRO A 57 10.66 -25.75 -21.84
CA PRO A 57 10.70 -24.34 -22.22
C PRO A 57 9.29 -23.85 -22.57
N GLY A 58 8.80 -22.84 -21.85
CA GLY A 58 7.49 -22.20 -22.03
C GLY A 58 6.34 -22.75 -21.16
N LEU A 59 6.41 -23.99 -20.68
CA LEU A 59 5.35 -24.60 -19.84
C LEU A 59 5.53 -24.32 -18.34
N GLN A 60 6.70 -23.84 -17.93
CA GLN A 60 7.01 -23.50 -16.54
C GLN A 60 6.08 -22.45 -15.96
N GLU A 61 5.66 -21.49 -16.79
CA GLU A 61 4.81 -20.38 -16.34
C GLU A 61 3.36 -20.81 -16.13
N LEU A 62 2.94 -21.94 -16.69
CA LEU A 62 1.57 -22.45 -16.57
C LEU A 62 1.36 -23.22 -15.27
N TRP A 63 2.36 -23.98 -14.83
CA TRP A 63 2.28 -24.89 -13.67
C TRP A 63 2.81 -24.28 -12.38
N LYS A 64 3.29 -23.04 -12.45
CA LYS A 64 3.87 -22.29 -11.35
C LYS A 64 3.03 -21.06 -11.04
N VAL A 65 3.02 -20.65 -9.77
CA VAL A 65 2.37 -19.39 -9.40
C VAL A 65 3.00 -18.24 -10.20
N ASN A 66 2.15 -17.43 -10.83
CA ASN A 66 2.59 -16.36 -11.72
C ASN A 66 3.53 -15.38 -11.00
N LYS A 67 4.72 -15.15 -11.57
CA LYS A 67 5.72 -14.20 -11.04
C LYS A 67 5.19 -12.76 -10.94
N GLY A 68 4.28 -12.38 -11.84
CA GLY A 68 3.60 -11.09 -11.78
C GLY A 68 2.69 -10.95 -10.55
N VAL A 69 2.03 -12.04 -10.14
CA VAL A 69 1.19 -12.06 -8.93
C VAL A 69 2.04 -11.92 -7.67
N THR A 70 3.19 -12.59 -7.61
CA THR A 70 4.10 -12.49 -6.47
C THR A 70 4.77 -11.13 -6.38
N PHE A 71 5.23 -10.57 -7.51
CA PHE A 71 5.77 -9.22 -7.58
C PHE A 71 4.76 -8.14 -7.16
N THR A 72 3.51 -8.25 -7.64
CA THR A 72 2.45 -7.32 -7.23
C THR A 72 2.13 -7.47 -5.74
N GLY A 73 2.15 -8.71 -5.21
CA GLY A 73 2.01 -8.99 -3.79
C GLY A 73 3.08 -8.30 -2.95
N GLU A 74 4.35 -8.49 -3.28
CA GLU A 74 5.47 -7.89 -2.57
C GLU A 74 5.46 -6.36 -2.64
N SER A 75 5.25 -5.79 -3.83
CA SER A 75 5.19 -4.34 -4.01
C SER A 75 4.02 -3.70 -3.25
N SER A 76 2.89 -4.39 -3.12
CA SER A 76 1.76 -3.90 -2.31
C SER A 76 2.10 -3.79 -0.81
N GLY A 77 2.88 -4.74 -0.27
CA GLY A 77 3.35 -4.68 1.11
C GLY A 77 4.40 -3.58 1.34
N VAL A 78 5.31 -3.41 0.38
CA VAL A 78 6.30 -2.30 0.42
C VAL A 78 5.59 -0.95 0.36
N PHE A 79 4.59 -0.79 -0.51
CA PHE A 79 3.79 0.44 -0.59
C PHE A 79 3.10 0.75 0.74
N ALA A 80 2.56 -0.26 1.43
CA ALA A 80 1.95 -0.10 2.74
C ALA A 80 2.95 0.35 3.83
N ILE A 81 4.21 -0.10 3.76
CA ILE A 81 5.30 0.35 4.66
C ILE A 81 5.65 1.82 4.41
N PHE A 82 5.86 2.21 3.14
CA PHE A 82 6.14 3.60 2.78
C PHE A 82 5.00 4.52 3.18
N HIS A 83 3.75 4.07 2.98
CA HIS A 83 2.58 4.78 3.43
C HIS A 83 2.62 5.00 4.94
N ALA A 84 2.83 3.94 5.74
CA ALA A 84 2.92 4.08 7.19
C ALA A 84 4.02 5.05 7.66
N ALA A 85 5.16 5.11 6.96
CA ALA A 85 6.26 6.01 7.28
C ALA A 85 5.98 7.49 6.95
N LEU A 86 5.14 7.78 5.94
CA LEU A 86 4.86 9.13 5.44
C LEU A 86 3.63 9.79 6.06
N ALA A 87 3.08 9.24 7.15
CA ALA A 87 1.84 9.69 7.80
C ALA A 87 1.83 11.16 8.31
N HIS A 88 2.97 11.86 8.28
CA HIS A 88 3.10 13.25 8.69
C HIS A 88 2.79 14.28 7.57
N PHE A 89 2.59 13.85 6.33
CA PHE A 89 2.29 14.73 5.20
C PHE A 89 0.78 14.97 5.01
N ALA A 90 0.42 15.93 4.14
CA ALA A 90 -0.94 16.42 3.90
C ALA A 90 -2.04 15.33 3.97
N ILE A 91 -2.98 15.48 4.90
CA ILE A 91 -4.06 14.53 5.22
C ILE A 91 -4.84 14.06 3.97
N GLY A 92 -5.03 14.95 2.98
CA GLY A 92 -5.71 14.64 1.74
C GLY A 92 -4.98 13.61 0.87
N ILE A 93 -3.68 13.79 0.66
CA ILE A 93 -2.83 12.86 -0.10
C ILE A 93 -2.79 11.52 0.64
N PHE A 94 -2.63 11.56 1.95
CA PHE A 94 -2.56 10.36 2.78
C PHE A 94 -3.83 9.51 2.68
N THR A 95 -5.00 10.14 2.74
CA THR A 95 -6.30 9.47 2.59
C THR A 95 -6.44 8.82 1.21
N GLY A 96 -6.01 9.51 0.15
CA GLY A 96 -5.99 8.96 -1.21
C GLY A 96 -5.09 7.74 -1.33
N CYS A 97 -3.88 7.81 -0.77
CA CYS A 97 -2.95 6.67 -0.74
C CYS A 97 -3.50 5.48 0.06
N THR A 98 -4.14 5.72 1.22
CA THR A 98 -4.80 4.66 2.01
C THR A 98 -5.92 3.99 1.22
N PHE A 99 -6.70 4.76 0.46
CA PHE A 99 -7.76 4.21 -0.39
C PHE A 99 -7.18 3.34 -1.51
N CYS A 100 -6.15 3.80 -2.22
CA CYS A 100 -5.44 3.00 -3.22
C CYS A 100 -4.85 1.72 -2.61
N ALA A 101 -4.23 1.81 -1.42
CA ALA A 101 -3.69 0.64 -0.71
C ALA A 101 -4.80 -0.37 -0.33
N SER A 102 -5.99 0.13 0.04
CA SER A 102 -7.16 -0.72 0.32
C SER A 102 -7.61 -1.47 -0.93
N LEU A 103 -7.69 -0.79 -2.09
CA LEU A 103 -8.04 -1.43 -3.36
C LEU A 103 -7.00 -2.46 -3.81
N LEU A 104 -5.71 -2.16 -3.64
CA LEU A 104 -4.63 -3.11 -3.93
C LEU A 104 -4.70 -4.35 -3.04
N SER A 105 -4.96 -4.16 -1.73
CA SER A 105 -5.12 -5.26 -0.78
C SER A 105 -6.35 -6.11 -1.14
N LEU A 106 -7.46 -5.48 -1.53
CA LEU A 106 -8.67 -6.18 -1.98
C LEU A 106 -8.43 -6.97 -3.27
N ASN A 107 -7.68 -6.40 -4.22
CA ASN A 107 -7.27 -7.11 -5.43
C ASN A 107 -6.45 -8.36 -5.09
N MET A 108 -5.55 -8.29 -4.10
CA MET A 108 -4.79 -9.46 -3.64
C MET A 108 -5.68 -10.55 -3.04
N VAL A 109 -6.71 -10.19 -2.26
CA VAL A 109 -7.70 -11.17 -1.78
C VAL A 109 -8.34 -11.91 -2.95
N TYR A 110 -8.74 -11.18 -3.99
CA TYR A 110 -9.33 -11.78 -5.18
C TYR A 110 -8.35 -12.70 -5.90
N VAL A 111 -7.12 -12.24 -6.14
CA VAL A 111 -6.07 -13.02 -6.82
C VAL A 111 -5.78 -14.32 -6.07
N TRP A 112 -5.50 -14.27 -4.76
CA TRP A 112 -5.22 -15.49 -3.98
C TRP A 112 -6.43 -16.43 -3.91
N SER A 113 -7.64 -15.89 -3.89
CA SER A 113 -8.86 -16.71 -3.92
C SER A 113 -9.06 -17.38 -5.28
N ALA A 114 -8.76 -16.70 -6.39
CA ALA A 114 -8.78 -17.27 -7.73
C ALA A 114 -7.77 -18.40 -7.87
N GLU A 115 -6.54 -18.19 -7.38
CA GLU A 115 -5.49 -19.22 -7.36
C GLU A 115 -5.87 -20.44 -6.52
N THR A 116 -6.52 -20.21 -5.38
CA THR A 116 -7.02 -21.29 -4.53
C THR A 116 -8.11 -22.09 -5.26
N ASN A 117 -9.05 -21.42 -5.93
CA ASN A 117 -10.10 -22.08 -6.70
C ASN A 117 -9.53 -22.86 -7.90
N LEU A 118 -8.50 -22.33 -8.56
CA LEU A 118 -7.79 -23.04 -9.63
C LEU A 118 -7.23 -24.37 -9.11
N LEU A 119 -6.52 -24.34 -7.98
CA LEU A 119 -5.93 -25.53 -7.37
C LEU A 119 -6.98 -26.56 -6.93
N LEU A 120 -8.11 -26.09 -6.38
CA LEU A 120 -9.26 -26.95 -6.04
C LEU A 120 -9.91 -27.56 -7.28
N ASN A 121 -10.06 -26.81 -8.37
CA ASN A 121 -10.61 -27.34 -9.62
C ASN A 121 -9.67 -28.35 -10.27
N LEU A 122 -8.36 -28.11 -10.22
CA LEU A 122 -7.35 -29.10 -10.60
C LEU A 122 -7.53 -30.38 -9.79
N SER A 123 -7.71 -30.32 -8.47
CA SER A 123 -7.91 -31.54 -7.67
C SER A 123 -9.17 -32.34 -8.04
N LYS A 124 -10.19 -31.71 -8.63
CA LYS A 124 -11.45 -32.37 -9.03
C LYS A 124 -11.40 -33.02 -10.41
N LEU A 125 -10.45 -32.61 -11.26
CA LEU A 125 -10.39 -33.03 -12.65
C LEU A 125 -10.03 -34.52 -12.83
N ASN A 126 -9.47 -35.19 -11.81
CA ASN A 126 -9.23 -36.62 -11.87
C ASN A 126 -9.97 -37.40 -10.76
N PRO A 127 -10.97 -38.23 -11.11
CA PRO A 127 -11.67 -39.10 -10.15
C PRO A 127 -10.76 -40.19 -9.55
N ASN A 128 -9.60 -40.48 -10.14
CA ASN A 128 -8.67 -41.54 -9.70
C ASN A 128 -7.55 -41.04 -8.78
N GLY A 129 -7.75 -39.94 -8.05
CA GLY A 129 -6.88 -39.59 -6.91
C GLY A 129 -5.73 -38.62 -7.21
N ASN A 130 -6.01 -37.54 -7.95
CA ASN A 130 -5.09 -36.41 -8.18
C ASN A 130 -3.88 -36.68 -9.11
N VAL A 131 -3.84 -37.81 -9.81
CA VAL A 131 -2.73 -38.16 -10.71
C VAL A 131 -3.02 -37.74 -12.14
N PHE A 132 -2.38 -36.70 -12.66
CA PHE A 132 -2.47 -36.32 -14.06
C PHE A 132 -1.46 -37.11 -14.87
N GLU A 133 -1.87 -37.63 -16.02
CA GLU A 133 -0.94 -38.22 -16.97
C GLU A 133 -0.84 -37.28 -18.18
N GLU A 134 0.28 -36.58 -18.29
CA GLU A 134 0.58 -35.68 -19.39
C GLU A 134 1.87 -36.15 -20.04
N SER A 135 1.85 -36.41 -21.35
CA SER A 135 3.01 -36.92 -22.09
C SER A 135 3.67 -38.17 -21.46
N GLY A 136 2.86 -39.08 -20.90
CA GLY A 136 3.31 -40.35 -20.31
C GLY A 136 3.96 -40.21 -18.93
N ARG A 137 3.70 -39.12 -18.19
CA ARG A 137 4.24 -38.91 -16.84
C ARG A 137 3.14 -38.61 -15.83
N HIS A 138 3.31 -39.17 -14.63
CA HIS A 138 2.40 -38.95 -13.50
C HIS A 138 2.76 -37.66 -12.76
N MET A 139 1.83 -36.71 -12.73
CA MET A 139 1.90 -35.47 -11.95
C MET A 139 0.86 -35.50 -10.84
N ILE A 140 1.18 -35.00 -9.66
CA ILE A 140 0.31 -35.01 -8.48
C ILE A 140 0.05 -33.57 -8.05
N VAL A 141 -1.21 -33.22 -7.77
CA VAL A 141 -1.56 -31.89 -7.24
C VAL A 141 -0.91 -31.67 -5.87
N ASN A 142 -0.26 -30.52 -5.71
CA ASN A 142 0.33 -30.13 -4.45
C ASN A 142 -0.71 -29.52 -3.49
N HIS A 143 -1.43 -30.38 -2.77
CA HIS A 143 -2.44 -29.97 -1.78
C HIS A 143 -1.90 -29.10 -0.64
N SER A 144 -0.59 -29.16 -0.36
CA SER A 144 0.02 -28.31 0.67
C SER A 144 -0.01 -26.81 0.30
N LEU A 145 -0.09 -26.49 -1.00
CA LEU A 145 -0.16 -25.13 -1.50
C LEU A 145 -1.52 -24.48 -1.21
N THR A 146 -2.60 -25.26 -1.18
CA THR A 146 -3.97 -24.76 -0.90
C THR A 146 -4.04 -24.02 0.43
N GLY A 147 -3.50 -24.61 1.50
CA GLY A 147 -3.47 -23.97 2.82
C GLY A 147 -2.65 -22.68 2.84
N LYS A 148 -1.56 -22.62 2.06
CA LYS A 148 -0.71 -21.43 1.94
C LYS A 148 -1.44 -20.30 1.21
N LEU A 149 -2.13 -20.61 0.10
CA LEU A 149 -2.91 -19.62 -0.66
C LEU A 149 -4.10 -19.06 0.15
N TYR A 150 -4.79 -19.91 0.93
CA TYR A 150 -5.80 -19.45 1.89
C TYR A 150 -5.20 -18.48 2.92
N THR A 151 -4.04 -18.83 3.49
CA THR A 151 -3.35 -17.97 4.46
C THR A 151 -3.01 -16.60 3.86
N LEU A 152 -2.53 -16.57 2.61
CA LEU A 152 -2.25 -15.32 1.89
C LEU A 152 -3.51 -14.49 1.65
N SER A 153 -4.63 -15.13 1.28
CA SER A 153 -5.93 -14.45 1.10
C SER A 153 -6.45 -13.85 2.42
N TYR A 154 -6.35 -14.59 3.52
CA TYR A 154 -6.74 -14.10 4.86
C TYR A 154 -5.91 -12.90 5.28
N ILE A 155 -4.59 -12.97 5.16
CA ILE A 155 -3.70 -11.87 5.56
C ILE A 155 -3.96 -10.62 4.69
N SER A 156 -4.16 -10.81 3.38
CA SER A 156 -4.54 -9.71 2.48
C SER A 156 -5.87 -9.06 2.89
N SER A 157 -6.83 -9.87 3.36
CA SER A 157 -8.12 -9.39 3.86
C SER A 157 -7.95 -8.58 5.15
N PHE A 158 -7.12 -9.04 6.08
CA PHE A 158 -6.78 -8.29 7.30
C PHE A 158 -6.08 -6.97 6.96
N MET A 159 -5.13 -6.97 6.04
CA MET A 159 -4.48 -5.74 5.57
C MET A 159 -5.51 -4.75 4.99
N CYS A 160 -6.42 -5.21 4.13
CA CYS A 160 -7.50 -4.40 3.59
C CYS A 160 -8.37 -3.80 4.70
N PHE A 161 -8.77 -4.62 5.68
CA PHE A 161 -9.55 -4.16 6.83
C PHE A 161 -8.83 -3.08 7.65
N PHE A 162 -7.53 -3.27 7.96
CA PHE A 162 -6.75 -2.26 8.68
C PHE A 162 -6.55 -0.98 7.88
N GLN A 163 -6.37 -1.06 6.55
CA GLN A 163 -6.32 0.12 5.67
C GLN A 163 -7.64 0.89 5.72
N LEU A 164 -8.79 0.21 5.68
CA LEU A 164 -10.11 0.84 5.82
C LEU A 164 -10.30 1.47 7.21
N LEU A 165 -9.82 0.82 8.28
CA LEU A 165 -9.82 1.40 9.63
C LEU A 165 -8.99 2.69 9.70
N VAL A 166 -7.78 2.68 9.13
CA VAL A 166 -6.94 3.89 9.04
C VAL A 166 -7.66 4.98 8.25
N MET A 167 -8.28 4.63 7.12
CA MET A 167 -9.05 5.58 6.31
C MET A 167 -10.19 6.22 7.12
N ILE A 168 -10.96 5.42 7.87
CA ILE A 168 -12.03 5.92 8.74
C ILE A 168 -11.45 6.86 9.81
N GLN A 169 -10.33 6.50 10.45
CA GLN A 169 -9.67 7.35 11.45
C GLN A 169 -9.24 8.70 10.86
N LEU A 170 -8.69 8.72 9.64
CA LEU A 170 -8.31 9.95 8.93
C LEU A 170 -9.51 10.83 8.58
N LEU A 171 -10.61 10.21 8.12
CA LEU A 171 -11.83 10.93 7.79
C LEU A 171 -12.48 11.55 9.03
N MET A 172 -12.45 10.85 10.18
CA MET A 172 -12.90 11.41 11.46
C MET A 172 -12.02 12.60 11.87
N ALA A 173 -10.71 12.48 11.77
CA ALA A 173 -9.78 13.56 12.09
C ALA A 173 -9.97 14.80 11.20
N ARG A 174 -10.26 14.60 9.90
CA ARG A 174 -10.57 15.70 8.97
C ARG A 174 -11.83 16.47 9.39
N LYS A 175 -12.88 15.79 9.85
CA LYS A 175 -14.12 16.44 10.32
C LYS A 175 -13.83 17.34 11.53
N GLU A 176 -13.08 16.84 12.50
CA GLU A 176 -12.69 17.61 13.69
C GLU A 176 -11.81 18.81 13.34
N PHE A 177 -10.82 18.62 12.47
CA PHE A 177 -9.94 19.72 12.04
C PHE A 177 -10.72 20.81 11.28
N THR A 178 -11.62 20.41 10.37
CA THR A 178 -12.46 21.36 9.61
C THR A 178 -13.40 22.14 10.54
N ARG A 179 -13.95 21.47 11.57
CA ARG A 179 -14.81 22.11 12.59
C ARG A 179 -14.03 23.12 13.40
N TYR A 180 -12.83 22.77 13.87
CA TYR A 180 -11.97 23.67 14.63
C TYR A 180 -11.55 24.89 13.81
N TYR A 181 -11.12 24.68 12.56
CA TYR A 181 -10.74 25.76 11.65
C TYR A 181 -11.91 26.71 11.37
N ARG A 182 -13.12 26.18 11.14
CA ARG A 182 -14.32 27.00 10.95
C ARG A 182 -14.61 27.86 12.17
N LEU A 183 -14.46 27.35 13.38
CA LEU A 183 -14.65 28.13 14.61
C LEU A 183 -13.62 29.23 14.76
N LEU A 184 -12.35 28.98 14.42
CA LEU A 184 -11.31 30.02 14.44
C LEU A 184 -11.58 31.13 13.40
N VAL A 185 -11.95 30.75 12.18
CA VAL A 185 -12.24 31.72 11.10
C VAL A 185 -13.53 32.49 11.38
N SER A 186 -14.58 31.83 11.85
CA SER A 186 -15.85 32.50 12.21
C SER A 186 -15.77 33.28 13.52
N GLY A 187 -14.89 32.89 14.45
CA GLY A 187 -14.63 33.61 15.70
C GLY A 187 -13.74 34.84 15.53
N GLY A 188 -12.98 34.95 14.43
CA GLY A 188 -12.17 36.13 14.10
C GLY A 188 -12.96 37.33 13.56
N GLY A 189 -14.29 37.23 13.42
CA GLY A 189 -15.18 38.31 12.95
C GLY A 189 -15.92 39.08 14.06
N GLY A 190 -15.70 38.74 15.33
CA GLY A 190 -16.28 39.44 16.48
C GLY A 190 -15.17 39.98 17.36
N GLY A 191 -14.78 41.24 17.16
CA GLY A 191 -13.96 41.95 18.13
C GLY A 191 -14.73 42.11 19.43
N GLU A 192 -14.15 41.67 20.54
CA GLU A 192 -13.83 42.48 21.73
C GLU A 192 -13.47 41.57 22.91
N GLU A 193 -12.33 41.90 23.52
CA GLU A 193 -11.90 41.59 24.89
C GLU A 193 -12.11 40.16 25.43
N LEU A 194 -11.04 39.35 25.42
CA LEU A 194 -10.69 38.60 26.62
C LEU A 194 -9.20 38.21 26.67
N SER A 195 -8.50 38.93 27.54
CA SER A 195 -7.48 38.47 28.48
C SER A 195 -6.34 37.55 27.97
N GLN A 196 -5.15 38.15 27.98
CA GLN A 196 -3.86 37.50 28.17
C GLN A 196 -3.94 36.39 29.24
N ASN A 197 -3.94 35.12 28.84
CA ASN A 197 -3.38 33.96 29.57
C ASN A 197 -3.90 32.64 28.95
N SER A 198 -3.32 32.24 27.82
CA SER A 198 -3.30 30.83 27.43
C SER A 198 -2.11 30.61 26.53
N GLU A 199 -1.23 29.69 26.94
CA GLU A 199 -0.12 29.18 26.16
C GLU A 199 -0.59 28.84 24.74
N ALA A 200 -0.20 29.69 23.81
CA ALA A 200 -0.39 29.44 22.39
C ALA A 200 0.43 28.20 22.01
N ILE A 201 -0.28 27.15 21.61
CA ILE A 201 0.31 26.00 20.91
C ILE A 201 1.06 26.59 19.71
N PRO A 202 2.38 26.40 19.58
CA PRO A 202 3.11 26.94 18.45
C PRO A 202 2.71 26.15 17.21
N LEU A 203 1.76 26.70 16.45
CA LEU A 203 1.64 26.42 15.02
C LEU A 203 2.96 26.88 14.41
N ARG A 204 3.88 25.93 14.26
CA ARG A 204 5.13 26.12 13.53
C ARG A 204 4.75 26.67 12.17
N SER A 205 4.96 27.96 11.99
CA SER A 205 4.76 28.66 10.74
C SER A 205 5.51 27.90 9.67
N VAL A 206 4.77 27.44 8.66
CA VAL A 206 5.36 27.04 7.38
C VAL A 206 5.96 28.32 6.84
N LEU A 207 7.28 28.44 7.02
CA LEU A 207 8.09 29.54 6.53
C LEU A 207 7.92 29.57 5.01
N TYR A 208 7.21 30.59 4.52
CA TYR A 208 7.29 31.03 3.14
C TYR A 208 8.76 31.38 2.92
N ILE A 209 9.45 30.64 2.06
CA ILE A 209 10.77 31.02 1.60
C ILE A 209 10.52 32.19 0.64
N ASP A 210 10.80 33.40 1.11
CA ASP A 210 10.81 34.60 0.29
C ASP A 210 11.81 34.43 -0.87
N GLU A 211 11.31 34.71 -2.06
CA GLU A 211 12.06 34.83 -3.30
C GLU A 211 12.92 36.10 -3.25
N PRO A 212 14.25 36.05 -3.45
CA PRO A 212 15.06 37.26 -3.51
C PRO A 212 14.98 37.86 -4.93
N THR A 213 14.19 38.92 -5.07
CA THR A 213 14.29 39.83 -6.22
C THR A 213 15.39 40.85 -5.97
N GLY A 214 16.44 40.86 -6.79
CA GLY A 214 17.47 41.91 -6.71
C GLY A 214 18.70 41.65 -7.58
N ALA A 215 18.62 42.06 -8.84
CA ALA A 215 19.66 41.96 -9.86
C ALA A 215 20.93 42.79 -9.56
N SER A 216 22.11 42.31 -10.02
CA SER A 216 23.07 43.15 -10.76
C SER A 216 24.20 42.33 -11.43
N SER A 217 24.18 42.39 -12.77
CA SER A 217 25.29 42.59 -13.73
C SER A 217 26.49 41.63 -13.86
N SER A 218 26.69 41.22 -15.12
CA SER A 218 27.95 40.93 -15.87
C SER A 218 28.78 39.70 -15.42
N SER A 219 29.28 38.81 -16.28
CA SER A 219 29.77 38.94 -17.66
C SER A 219 29.95 37.55 -18.32
N SER A 220 29.43 37.41 -19.56
CA SER A 220 29.94 36.64 -20.73
C SER A 220 30.34 35.15 -20.67
N PRO A 221 30.31 34.44 -21.83
CA PRO A 221 29.97 33.03 -21.91
C PRO A 221 31.16 32.11 -22.21
N SER A 222 31.09 30.87 -21.74
CA SER A 222 31.89 29.77 -22.28
C SER A 222 31.02 28.53 -22.40
N ALA A 223 30.79 28.17 -23.66
CA ALA A 223 30.15 26.94 -24.09
C ALA A 223 30.88 25.71 -23.52
N PHE A 224 30.12 24.73 -23.06
CA PHE A 224 30.60 23.35 -23.03
C PHE A 224 29.49 22.41 -23.49
N THR A 225 29.72 21.89 -24.69
CA THR A 225 28.94 20.89 -25.39
C THR A 225 29.46 19.50 -24.99
N THR A 226 28.59 18.60 -24.52
CA THR A 226 28.84 17.14 -24.58
C THR A 226 27.48 16.44 -24.42
N ALA A 227 26.78 16.12 -25.52
CA ALA A 227 26.93 14.92 -26.35
C ALA A 227 26.65 13.61 -25.58
N SER A 228 25.40 13.14 -25.76
CA SER A 228 24.98 11.77 -26.06
C SER A 228 25.86 10.57 -25.62
N HIS A 229 25.26 9.66 -24.86
CA HIS A 229 25.40 8.22 -25.14
C HIS A 229 24.09 7.50 -24.83
N TYR A 230 23.25 7.39 -25.86
CA TYR A 230 22.21 6.38 -25.99
C TYR A 230 22.91 5.12 -26.49
N ASN A 231 22.96 4.05 -25.71
CA ASN A 231 23.45 2.76 -26.18
C ASN A 231 22.29 1.76 -26.14
N SER A 232 21.53 1.73 -27.24
CA SER A 232 20.55 0.69 -27.52
C SER A 232 21.27 -0.45 -28.24
N SER A 233 21.68 -1.48 -27.50
CA SER A 233 22.06 -2.76 -28.11
C SER A 233 20.78 -3.53 -28.44
N SER A 234 20.27 -3.29 -29.65
CA SER A 234 19.40 -4.22 -30.35
C SER A 234 20.24 -5.41 -30.81
N ASN A 235 20.10 -6.55 -30.13
CA ASN A 235 20.71 -7.79 -30.60
C ASN A 235 19.63 -8.62 -31.31
N ASN A 236 19.51 -8.39 -32.61
CA ASN A 236 18.82 -9.25 -33.55
C ASN A 236 19.63 -10.53 -33.73
N ASN A 237 19.15 -11.65 -33.20
CA ASN A 237 19.51 -12.97 -33.71
C ASN A 237 18.23 -13.72 -34.06
N ALA A 238 17.79 -13.49 -35.30
CA ALA A 238 17.02 -14.44 -36.05
C ALA A 238 17.94 -15.63 -36.39
N ASN A 239 17.67 -16.79 -35.81
CA ASN A 239 18.17 -18.05 -36.35
C ASN A 239 17.00 -18.95 -36.70
N THR A 240 16.72 -18.93 -38.00
CA THR A 240 16.09 -19.94 -38.83
C THR A 240 16.89 -21.26 -38.76
N LEU A 241 16.24 -22.37 -38.43
CA LEU A 241 16.58 -23.74 -38.85
C LEU A 241 15.34 -24.60 -38.51
N MET A 242 14.46 -24.97 -39.44
CA MET A 242 14.57 -26.12 -40.35
C MET A 242 15.31 -27.32 -39.74
N VAL A 243 14.56 -28.21 -39.06
CA VAL A 243 14.32 -29.62 -39.43
C VAL A 243 12.97 -30.02 -38.82
#